data_AF-A0A7J5II78-F1
#
_entry.id   AF-A0A7J5II78-F1
#
_cell.length_a   1.000
_cell.length_b   1.000
_cell.length_c   1.000
_cell.angle_alpha   90.00
_cell.angle_beta   90.00
_cell.angle_gamma   90.00
#
_symmetry.space_group_name_H-M   'P 1'
#
loop_
_entity.id
_entity.type
_entity.pdbx_description
1 polymer ?
#
loop_
_entity_poly.entity_id
_entity_poly.type
_entity_poly.pdbx_seq_one_letter_code
_entity_poly.pdbx_strand_id
1 'polypeptide(L)'
;MTIPILDHYFADQMHQVTAATSCALKHLYAYERILQNNWNGALILEDDMIFYKHFIPIFNKCMQECKERELPNIFISFEDSSLHFVPKSQRKKGILLYPAKRDRFAGCYYISRECAQLIINYVATHKCHLPIDLFHKDLTVKASLPYYWCHPTIATQGTHTGLYSSSISEQSAKKTNYRKYTWKIKLAYKKLLYWFR
;
A
#
# COMPACT_ATOMS: atom_id res chain seq x y z
N MET A 1 6.71 2.99 21.88
CA MET A 1 5.31 2.54 21.98
C MET A 1 5.08 2.04 23.40
N THR A 2 3.97 2.40 24.04
CA THR A 2 3.66 2.07 25.44
C THR A 2 2.59 0.98 25.53
N ILE A 3 2.45 0.34 26.70
CA ILE A 3 1.41 -0.69 26.94
C ILE A 3 0.00 -0.16 26.66
N PRO A 4 -0.42 1.05 27.12
CA PRO A 4 -1.75 1.57 26.80
C PRO A 4 -2.02 1.73 25.30
N ILE A 5 -1.00 2.06 24.50
CA ILE A 5 -1.13 2.13 23.04
C ILE A 5 -1.35 0.72 22.46
N LEU A 6 -0.63 -0.28 22.97
CA LEU A 6 -0.81 -1.67 22.56
C LEU A 6 -2.23 -2.15 22.86
N ASP A 7 -2.71 -1.94 24.09
CA ASP A 7 -4.07 -2.31 24.52
C ASP A 7 -5.17 -1.60 23.70
N HIS A 8 -4.89 -0.36 23.28
CA HIS A 8 -5.84 0.41 22.50
C HIS A 8 -5.95 -0.08 21.06
N TYR A 9 -4.84 -0.38 20.38
CA TYR A 9 -4.83 -0.63 18.94
C TYR A 9 -4.64 -2.08 18.52
N PHE A 10 -4.00 -2.91 19.33
CA PHE A 10 -3.46 -4.19 18.86
C PHE A 10 -3.95 -5.39 19.66
N ALA A 11 -3.96 -6.55 19.02
CA ALA A 11 -4.28 -7.84 19.61
C ALA A 11 -3.32 -8.93 19.09
N ASP A 12 -3.37 -10.11 19.72
CA ASP A 12 -2.62 -11.30 19.33
C ASP A 12 -1.11 -11.02 19.14
N GLN A 13 -0.54 -11.46 18.02
CA GLN A 13 0.88 -11.29 17.69
C GLN A 13 1.28 -9.82 17.51
N MET A 14 0.31 -8.93 17.27
CA MET A 14 0.55 -7.49 17.19
C MET A 14 0.51 -6.82 18.58
N HIS A 15 0.15 -7.52 19.66
CA HIS A 15 0.21 -6.98 21.03
C HIS A 15 1.64 -7.03 21.60
N GLN A 16 2.63 -6.58 20.82
CA GLN A 16 4.03 -6.55 21.21
C GLN A 16 4.74 -5.36 20.56
N VAL A 17 5.79 -4.83 21.19
CA VAL A 17 6.58 -3.75 20.58
C VAL A 17 7.50 -4.35 19.50
N THR A 18 7.14 -4.17 18.24
CA THR A 18 7.86 -4.68 17.07
C THR A 18 7.92 -3.61 15.98
N ALA A 19 8.74 -3.84 14.94
CA ALA A 19 8.75 -2.97 13.77
C ALA A 19 7.39 -2.96 13.05
N ALA A 20 6.70 -4.11 12.99
CA ALA A 20 5.40 -4.24 12.35
C ALA A 20 4.32 -3.43 13.08
N THR A 21 4.30 -3.48 14.41
CA THR A 21 3.32 -2.72 15.22
C THR A 21 3.61 -1.23 15.14
N SER A 22 4.89 -0.83 15.11
CA SER A 22 5.28 0.56 14.91
C SER A 22 4.84 1.10 13.54
N CYS A 23 5.04 0.31 12.47
CA CYS A 23 4.55 0.64 11.12
C CYS A 23 3.02 0.76 11.11
N ALA A 24 2.31 -0.25 11.60
CA ALA A 24 0.85 -0.24 11.64
C ALA A 24 0.28 0.95 12.43
N LEU A 25 0.88 1.29 13.57
CA LEU A 25 0.44 2.43 14.38
C LEU A 25 0.51 3.76 13.61
N LYS A 26 1.57 3.96 12.82
CA LYS A 26 1.71 5.19 12.00
C LYS A 26 0.60 5.31 10.96
N HIS A 27 0.20 4.20 10.34
CA HIS A 27 -0.93 4.21 9.40
C HIS A 27 -2.26 4.45 10.11
N LEU A 28 -2.49 3.83 11.26
CA LEU A 28 -3.69 4.08 12.07
C LEU A 28 -3.79 5.55 12.48
N TYR A 29 -2.70 6.15 12.95
CA TYR A 29 -2.65 7.59 13.23
C TYR A 29 -2.88 8.45 11.99
N ALA A 30 -2.41 8.03 10.82
CA ALA A 30 -2.70 8.74 9.58
C ALA A 30 -4.21 8.72 9.27
N TYR A 31 -4.89 7.59 9.51
CA TYR A 31 -6.34 7.48 9.34
C TYR A 31 -7.09 8.36 10.33
N GLU A 32 -6.74 8.31 11.61
CA GLU A 32 -7.33 9.20 12.62
C GLU A 32 -7.14 10.67 12.24
N ARG A 33 -5.97 11.05 11.72
CA ARG A 33 -5.70 12.40 11.26
C ARG A 33 -6.60 12.83 10.12
N ILE A 34 -6.86 11.96 9.13
CA ILE A 34 -7.84 12.22 8.06
C ILE A 34 -9.22 12.51 8.67
N LEU A 35 -9.63 11.72 9.66
CA LEU A 35 -10.93 11.86 10.31
C LEU A 35 -11.03 13.17 11.11
N GLN A 36 -10.05 13.44 11.97
CA GLN A 36 -9.98 14.62 12.85
C GLN A 36 -9.94 15.93 12.07
N ASN A 37 -9.25 15.96 10.92
CA ASN A 37 -9.10 17.18 10.10
C ASN A 37 -10.20 17.36 9.05
N ASN A 38 -11.20 16.47 9.02
CA ASN A 38 -12.26 16.48 8.02
C ASN A 38 -11.78 16.47 6.56
N TRP A 39 -10.70 15.74 6.27
CA TRP A 39 -10.21 15.57 4.90
C TRP A 39 -11.04 14.54 4.14
N ASN A 40 -11.19 14.71 2.83
CA ASN A 40 -11.86 13.74 1.96
C ASN A 40 -11.07 12.42 1.80
N GLY A 41 -9.77 12.45 2.10
CA GLY A 41 -8.86 11.32 2.00
C GLY A 41 -7.41 11.81 1.94
N ALA A 42 -6.47 10.88 1.83
CA ALA A 42 -5.05 11.19 1.72
C ALA A 42 -4.30 10.17 0.86
N LEU A 43 -3.25 10.65 0.19
CA LEU A 43 -2.18 9.81 -0.34
C LEU A 43 -1.19 9.55 0.81
N ILE A 44 -1.03 8.28 1.17
CA ILE A 44 -0.11 7.80 2.20
C ILE A 44 1.15 7.25 1.53
N LEU A 45 2.31 7.67 2.02
CA LEU A 45 3.62 7.35 1.48
C LEU A 45 4.57 6.96 2.61
N GLU A 46 5.29 5.85 2.45
CA GLU A 46 6.47 5.52 3.25
C GLU A 46 7.70 6.27 2.74
N ASP A 47 8.71 6.40 3.62
CA ASP A 47 9.92 7.18 3.40
C ASP A 47 10.88 6.59 2.36
N ASP A 48 10.74 5.30 2.06
CA ASP A 48 11.57 4.59 1.09
C ASP A 48 10.91 4.45 -0.30
N MET A 49 9.77 5.11 -0.55
CA MET A 49 9.08 5.01 -1.84
C MET A 49 9.77 5.76 -2.96
N ILE A 50 9.87 5.11 -4.13
CA ILE A 50 10.37 5.69 -5.37
C ILE A 50 9.24 5.78 -6.38
N PHE A 51 9.05 6.98 -6.95
CA PHE A 51 8.00 7.24 -7.92
C PHE A 51 8.48 7.06 -9.36
N TYR A 52 7.63 6.46 -10.20
CA TYR A 52 7.86 6.41 -11.64
C TYR A 52 7.59 7.77 -12.29
N LYS A 53 8.19 8.03 -13.46
CA LYS A 53 8.08 9.29 -14.20
C LYS A 53 6.64 9.78 -14.41
N HIS A 54 5.69 8.86 -14.49
CA HIS A 54 4.27 9.15 -14.75
C HIS A 54 3.39 9.14 -13.49
N PHE A 55 3.98 9.27 -12.29
CA PHE A 55 3.26 9.25 -11.02
C PHE A 55 2.09 10.22 -10.98
N ILE A 56 2.35 11.53 -11.09
CA ILE A 56 1.33 12.58 -11.04
C ILE A 56 0.25 12.40 -12.10
N PRO A 57 0.56 12.24 -13.41
CA PRO A 57 -0.49 12.13 -14.42
C PRO A 57 -1.36 10.87 -14.27
N ILE A 58 -0.81 9.74 -13.82
CA ILE A 58 -1.62 8.53 -13.59
C ILE A 58 -2.43 8.64 -12.30
N PHE A 59 -1.85 9.18 -11.23
CA PHE A 59 -2.56 9.45 -9.97
C PHE A 59 -3.79 10.33 -10.23
N ASN A 60 -3.62 11.45 -10.94
CA ASN A 60 -4.73 12.36 -11.27
C ASN A 60 -5.81 11.67 -12.11
N LYS A 61 -5.43 10.82 -13.07
CA LYS A 61 -6.40 10.03 -13.84
C LYS A 61 -7.14 9.02 -12.99
N CYS A 62 -6.51 8.42 -11.98
CA CYS A 62 -7.19 7.53 -11.03
C CYS A 62 -8.22 8.30 -10.20
N MET A 63 -7.86 9.49 -9.72
CA MET A 63 -8.79 10.34 -8.97
C MET A 63 -9.95 10.83 -9.86
N GLN A 64 -9.69 11.15 -11.12
CA GLN A 64 -10.72 11.47 -12.10
C GLN A 64 -11.65 10.28 -12.34
N GLU A 65 -11.10 9.08 -12.58
CA GLU A 65 -11.88 7.86 -12.75
C GLU A 65 -12.75 7.57 -11.51
N CYS A 66 -12.26 7.84 -10.30
CA CYS A 66 -13.08 7.70 -9.08
C CYS A 66 -14.28 8.65 -9.08
N LYS A 67 -14.11 9.90 -9.52
CA LYS A 67 -15.19 10.87 -9.63
C LYS A 67 -16.20 10.46 -10.70
N GLU A 68 -15.73 10.08 -11.89
CA GLU A 68 -16.58 9.67 -13.02
C GLU A 68 -17.40 8.41 -12.72
N ARG A 69 -16.85 7.51 -11.90
CA ARG A 69 -17.50 6.27 -11.46
C ARG A 69 -18.28 6.42 -10.15
N GLU A 70 -18.34 7.63 -9.59
CA GLU A 70 -18.97 7.91 -8.30
C GLU A 70 -18.56 6.90 -7.21
N LEU A 71 -17.24 6.73 -7.03
CA LEU A 71 -16.68 5.85 -6.01
C LEU A 71 -16.33 6.65 -4.74
N PRO A 72 -17.25 6.83 -3.77
CA PRO A 72 -16.96 7.58 -2.56
C PRO A 72 -15.99 6.83 -1.65
N ASN A 73 -16.11 5.50 -1.58
CA ASN A 73 -15.33 4.66 -0.69
C ASN A 73 -14.24 3.96 -1.51
N ILE A 74 -13.02 4.48 -1.45
CA ILE A 74 -11.90 3.95 -2.22
C ILE A 74 -10.65 3.78 -1.36
N PHE A 75 -10.02 2.63 -1.51
CA PHE A 75 -8.64 2.36 -1.12
C PHE A 75 -7.89 1.94 -2.40
N ILE A 76 -6.83 2.66 -2.78
CA ILE A 76 -6.10 2.40 -4.03
C ILE A 76 -4.63 2.16 -3.73
N SER A 77 -4.16 0.95 -3.97
CA SER A 77 -2.73 0.64 -4.00
C SER A 77 -2.09 1.14 -5.30
N PHE A 78 -0.91 1.76 -5.19
CA PHE A 78 -0.18 2.31 -6.33
C PHE A 78 1.16 1.63 -6.62
N GLU A 79 1.66 0.79 -5.71
CA GLU A 79 3.00 0.23 -5.80
C GLU A 79 3.07 -1.16 -6.47
N ASP A 80 4.29 -1.60 -6.82
CA ASP A 80 4.58 -2.92 -7.39
C ASP A 80 5.50 -3.82 -6.55
N SER A 81 5.69 -3.51 -5.27
CA SER A 81 6.61 -4.21 -4.36
C SER A 81 6.27 -5.70 -4.18
N SER A 82 4.99 -6.08 -4.32
CA SER A 82 4.59 -7.50 -4.31
C SER A 82 4.80 -8.23 -5.64
N LEU A 83 5.19 -7.54 -6.71
CA LEU A 83 5.33 -8.06 -8.08
C LEU A 83 4.04 -8.67 -8.67
N HIS A 84 2.88 -8.22 -8.20
CA HIS A 84 1.58 -8.58 -8.75
C HIS A 84 1.00 -7.43 -9.56
N PHE A 85 0.43 -7.77 -10.72
CA PHE A 85 -0.15 -6.82 -11.66
C PHE A 85 -1.54 -7.28 -12.09
N VAL A 86 -2.30 -6.37 -12.70
CA VAL A 86 -3.54 -6.72 -13.38
C VAL A 86 -3.19 -7.51 -14.65
N PRO A 87 -3.70 -8.74 -14.86
CA PRO A 87 -3.51 -9.51 -16.11
C PRO A 87 -3.99 -8.72 -17.34
N LYS A 88 -3.32 -8.85 -18.48
CA LYS A 88 -3.70 -8.16 -19.74
C LYS A 88 -5.12 -8.51 -20.16
N SER A 89 -5.55 -9.75 -19.98
CA SER A 89 -6.92 -10.19 -20.25
C SER A 89 -8.00 -9.42 -19.48
N GLN A 90 -7.66 -8.84 -18.34
CA GLN A 90 -8.58 -8.05 -17.51
C GLN A 90 -8.51 -6.54 -17.81
N ARG A 91 -7.46 -6.08 -18.48
CA ARG A 91 -7.23 -4.64 -18.72
C ARG A 91 -8.19 -4.12 -19.78
N LYS A 92 -8.78 -2.96 -19.50
CA LYS A 92 -9.65 -2.24 -20.43
C LYS A 92 -9.07 -0.87 -20.74
N LYS A 93 -9.19 -0.43 -21.99
CA LYS A 93 -8.74 0.90 -22.43
C LYS A 93 -9.49 1.96 -21.61
N GLY A 94 -8.75 2.92 -21.05
CA GLY A 94 -9.31 4.01 -20.24
C GLY A 94 -9.58 3.65 -18.78
N ILE A 95 -9.44 2.38 -18.37
CA ILE A 95 -9.63 1.94 -16.99
C ILE A 95 -8.26 1.73 -16.32
N LEU A 96 -8.05 2.39 -15.19
CA LEU A 96 -6.84 2.29 -14.36
C LEU A 96 -7.10 1.57 -13.05
N LEU A 97 -8.35 1.56 -12.56
CA LEU A 97 -8.70 1.01 -11.24
C LEU A 97 -9.43 -0.33 -11.33
N TYR A 98 -8.76 -1.37 -10.84
CA TYR A 98 -9.24 -2.75 -10.88
C TYR A 98 -9.48 -3.25 -9.46
N PRO A 99 -10.67 -3.78 -9.12
CA PRO A 99 -10.91 -4.39 -7.82
C PRO A 99 -9.87 -5.47 -7.51
N ALA A 100 -9.37 -5.49 -6.28
CA ALA A 100 -8.36 -6.45 -5.86
C ALA A 100 -8.72 -7.08 -4.51
N LYS A 101 -8.43 -8.38 -4.39
CA LYS A 101 -8.63 -9.18 -3.17
C LYS A 101 -7.32 -9.40 -2.38
N ARG A 102 -6.25 -8.70 -2.77
CA ARG A 102 -4.94 -8.82 -2.16
C ARG A 102 -4.21 -7.48 -2.22
N ASP A 103 -3.46 -7.18 -1.18
CA ASP A 103 -2.65 -5.97 -1.07
C ASP A 103 -1.37 -6.08 -1.96
N ARG A 104 -0.77 -4.94 -2.33
CA ARG A 104 0.60 -4.85 -2.88
C ARG A 104 1.57 -4.13 -1.93
N PHE A 105 1.29 -4.16 -0.63
CA PHE A 105 1.95 -3.42 0.45
C PHE A 105 1.38 -2.01 0.67
N ALA A 106 1.74 -1.46 1.83
CA ALA A 106 1.24 -0.18 2.36
C ALA A 106 2.24 0.97 2.18
N GLY A 107 3.22 0.84 1.29
CA GLY A 107 4.22 1.85 1.01
C GLY A 107 3.66 3.04 0.24
N CYS A 108 2.78 2.82 -0.75
CA CYS A 108 2.15 3.91 -1.50
C CYS A 108 0.70 3.58 -1.88
N TYR A 109 -0.26 4.28 -1.24
CA TYR A 109 -1.68 4.12 -1.52
C TYR A 109 -2.49 5.39 -1.23
N TYR A 110 -3.66 5.52 -1.85
CA TYR A 110 -4.67 6.52 -1.48
C TYR A 110 -5.77 5.86 -0.65
N ILE A 111 -6.25 6.56 0.37
CA ILE A 111 -7.41 6.16 1.16
C ILE A 111 -8.39 7.32 1.32
N SER A 112 -9.65 7.07 1.01
CA SER A 112 -10.79 7.97 1.28
C SER A 112 -11.08 8.08 2.79
N ARG A 113 -11.76 9.15 3.20
CA ARG A 113 -12.23 9.34 4.57
C ARG A 113 -13.07 8.17 5.06
N GLU A 114 -13.96 7.67 4.21
CA GLU A 114 -14.92 6.62 4.51
C GLU A 114 -14.19 5.28 4.75
N CYS A 115 -13.18 4.97 3.93
CA CYS A 115 -12.32 3.83 4.18
C CYS A 115 -11.50 3.99 5.48
N ALA A 116 -10.96 5.18 5.75
CA ALA A 116 -10.26 5.45 7.00
C ALA A 116 -11.17 5.25 8.23
N GLN A 117 -12.41 5.74 8.16
CA GLN A 117 -13.42 5.57 9.20
C GLN A 117 -13.78 4.10 9.42
N LEU A 118 -13.97 3.35 8.32
CA LEU A 118 -14.25 1.93 8.36
C LEU A 118 -13.14 1.16 9.08
N ILE A 119 -11.88 1.44 8.75
CA ILE A 119 -10.72 0.80 9.39
C ILE A 119 -10.67 1.17 10.88
N ILE A 120 -10.80 2.44 11.25
CA ILE A 120 -10.74 2.88 12.66
C ILE A 120 -11.89 2.28 13.48
N ASN A 121 -13.11 2.24 12.95
CA ASN A 121 -14.24 1.60 13.62
C ASN A 121 -14.02 0.09 13.84
N TYR A 122 -13.44 -0.57 12.84
CA TYR A 122 -13.09 -1.98 12.96
C TYR A 122 -12.01 -2.20 14.03
N VAL A 123 -10.96 -1.37 14.06
CA VAL A 123 -9.89 -1.45 15.06
C VAL A 123 -10.39 -1.16 16.47
N ALA A 124 -11.31 -0.22 16.64
CA ALA A 124 -11.90 0.08 17.94
C ALA A 124 -12.62 -1.14 18.57
N THR A 125 -13.18 -2.01 17.73
CA THR A 125 -13.97 -3.17 18.15
C THR A 125 -13.17 -4.48 18.16
N HIS A 126 -12.30 -4.70 17.18
CA HIS A 126 -11.61 -5.97 16.97
C HIS A 126 -10.09 -5.89 17.11
N LYS A 127 -9.55 -4.66 17.23
CA LYS A 127 -8.11 -4.37 17.22
C LYS A 127 -7.41 -4.80 15.92
N CYS A 128 -6.19 -4.32 15.74
CA CYS A 128 -5.30 -4.71 14.66
C CYS A 128 -4.49 -5.94 15.10
N HIS A 129 -4.73 -7.09 14.48
CA HIS A 129 -4.10 -8.37 14.83
C HIS A 129 -3.06 -8.85 13.80
N LEU A 130 -2.87 -8.08 12.71
CA LEU A 130 -1.94 -8.38 11.63
C LEU A 130 -1.09 -7.15 11.27
N PRO A 131 0.11 -7.33 10.69
CA PRO A 131 0.82 -6.26 10.01
C PRO A 131 -0.10 -5.51 9.03
N ILE A 132 0.11 -4.20 8.87
CA ILE A 132 -0.86 -3.30 8.25
C ILE A 132 -1.29 -3.72 6.82
N ASP A 133 -0.35 -4.21 6.02
CA ASP A 133 -0.56 -4.72 4.66
C ASP A 133 -1.42 -5.99 4.64
N LEU A 134 -1.17 -6.90 5.58
CA LEU A 134 -2.00 -8.10 5.76
C LEU A 134 -3.36 -7.75 6.35
N PHE A 135 -3.41 -6.74 7.21
CA PHE A 135 -4.64 -6.25 7.82
C PHE A 135 -5.57 -5.63 6.78
N HIS A 136 -5.08 -4.78 5.87
CA HIS A 136 -5.90 -4.26 4.77
C HIS A 136 -6.51 -5.36 3.92
N LYS A 137 -5.70 -6.38 3.57
CA LYS A 137 -6.19 -7.56 2.86
C LYS A 137 -7.30 -8.25 3.64
N ASP A 138 -7.10 -8.49 4.94
CA ASP A 138 -8.10 -9.12 5.80
C ASP A 138 -9.42 -8.32 5.86
N LEU A 139 -9.32 -6.99 5.91
CA LEU A 139 -10.47 -6.09 5.88
C LEU A 139 -11.25 -6.10 4.55
N THR A 140 -10.63 -6.49 3.43
CA THR A 140 -11.38 -6.70 2.18
C THR A 140 -12.41 -7.82 2.31
N VAL A 141 -12.17 -8.79 3.20
CA VAL A 141 -13.06 -9.92 3.47
C VAL A 141 -13.95 -9.63 4.69
N LYS A 142 -13.37 -9.19 5.80
CA LYS A 142 -14.10 -9.03 7.07
C LYS A 142 -14.94 -7.77 7.17
N ALA A 143 -14.55 -6.71 6.48
CA ALA A 143 -15.21 -5.40 6.56
C ALA A 143 -15.60 -4.84 5.18
N SER A 144 -15.52 -5.66 4.12
CA SER A 144 -15.82 -5.26 2.74
C SER A 144 -15.08 -3.99 2.29
N LEU A 145 -13.81 -3.83 2.71
CA LEU A 145 -12.99 -2.67 2.31
C LEU A 145 -12.88 -2.60 0.78
N PRO A 146 -13.33 -1.50 0.13
CA PRO A 146 -13.35 -1.37 -1.33
C PRO A 146 -11.95 -1.07 -1.86
N TYR A 147 -11.22 -2.15 -2.10
CA TYR A 147 -9.79 -2.15 -2.41
C TYR A 147 -9.52 -2.28 -3.91
N TYR A 148 -8.71 -1.38 -4.45
CA TYR A 148 -8.38 -1.30 -5.87
C TYR A 148 -6.87 -1.31 -6.10
N TRP A 149 -6.50 -1.88 -7.24
CA TRP A 149 -5.17 -1.75 -7.82
C TRP A 149 -5.18 -0.74 -8.95
N CYS A 150 -4.28 0.23 -8.86
CA CYS A 150 -3.89 1.03 -10.01
C CYS A 150 -3.06 0.20 -11.01
N HIS A 151 -3.42 0.28 -12.30
CA HIS A 151 -2.61 -0.22 -13.40
C HIS A 151 -2.46 0.84 -14.50
N PRO A 152 -1.23 1.18 -14.94
CA PRO A 152 0.04 0.65 -14.45
C PRO A 152 0.34 1.11 -13.02
N THR A 153 1.24 0.41 -12.32
CA THR A 153 1.75 0.84 -11.02
C THR A 153 2.59 2.11 -11.19
N ILE A 154 2.61 2.97 -10.17
CA ILE A 154 3.26 4.28 -10.22
C ILE A 154 4.36 4.46 -9.19
N ALA A 155 4.54 3.51 -8.27
CA ALA A 155 5.60 3.54 -7.28
C ALA A 155 6.24 2.15 -7.09
N THR A 156 7.46 2.11 -6.56
CA THR A 156 8.19 0.90 -6.14
C THR A 156 8.89 1.20 -4.82
N GLN A 157 8.99 0.21 -3.94
CA GLN A 157 9.72 0.38 -2.69
C GLN A 157 11.24 0.39 -2.93
N GLY A 158 11.93 1.37 -2.35
CA GLY A 158 13.33 1.66 -2.60
C GLY A 158 14.29 0.70 -1.91
N THR A 159 13.92 0.12 -0.77
CA THR A 159 14.69 -0.95 -0.11
C THR A 159 14.87 -2.17 -1.03
N HIS A 160 13.88 -2.50 -1.86
CA HIS A 160 14.00 -3.55 -2.88
C HIS A 160 14.93 -3.16 -4.04
N THR A 161 15.06 -1.86 -4.33
CA THR A 161 15.93 -1.34 -5.39
C THR A 161 17.40 -1.16 -4.96
N GLY A 162 17.73 -1.43 -3.70
CA GLY A 162 19.07 -1.26 -3.13
C GLY A 162 19.47 0.20 -2.88
N LEU A 163 18.58 1.17 -3.12
CA LEU A 163 18.88 2.60 -2.95
C LEU A 163 19.15 3.00 -1.50
N TYR A 164 18.62 2.26 -0.54
CA TYR A 164 18.89 2.44 0.89
C TYR A 164 19.81 1.32 1.39
N SER A 165 21.01 1.70 1.84
CA SER A 165 21.95 0.79 2.51
C SER A 165 21.43 0.52 3.92
N SER A 166 20.96 -0.69 4.18
CA SER A 166 20.90 -1.19 5.55
C SER A 166 22.34 -1.29 6.06
N SER A 167 22.81 -0.27 6.78
CA SER A 167 24.15 -0.11 7.38
C SER A 167 25.36 0.05 6.43
N ILE A 168 26.18 1.06 6.74
CA ILE A 168 27.36 1.53 5.99
C ILE A 168 28.46 0.46 6.03
N SER A 169 28.66 -0.26 4.92
CA SER A 169 29.90 -1.00 4.64
C SER A 169 30.07 -1.18 3.12
N GLU A 170 31.29 -1.21 2.61
CA GLU A 170 31.54 -1.40 1.16
C GLU A 170 31.04 -2.75 0.61
N GLN A 171 30.93 -3.77 1.47
CA GLN A 171 30.28 -5.03 1.14
C GLN A 171 28.77 -4.88 0.94
N SER A 172 28.12 -3.92 1.61
CA SER A 172 26.71 -3.57 1.36
C SER A 172 26.52 -2.96 -0.04
N ALA A 173 27.48 -2.21 -0.58
CA ALA A 173 27.35 -1.57 -1.90
C ALA A 173 27.32 -2.56 -3.09
N LYS A 174 28.16 -3.61 -3.07
CA LYS A 174 28.11 -4.70 -4.08
C LYS A 174 26.81 -5.50 -3.98
N LYS A 175 26.33 -5.77 -2.76
CA LYS A 175 25.00 -6.40 -2.51
C LYS A 175 23.85 -5.51 -2.99
N THR A 176 23.97 -4.19 -2.84
CA THR A 176 23.01 -3.18 -3.33
C THR A 176 22.84 -3.22 -4.83
N ASN A 177 23.94 -3.22 -5.60
CA ASN A 177 23.86 -3.26 -7.07
C ASN A 177 23.25 -4.58 -7.56
N TYR A 178 23.67 -5.72 -7.00
CA TYR A 178 23.07 -7.02 -7.32
C TYR A 178 21.56 -7.05 -7.02
N ARG A 179 21.13 -6.54 -5.85
CA ARG A 179 19.70 -6.41 -5.50
C ARG A 179 18.95 -5.53 -6.49
N LYS A 180 19.52 -4.40 -6.89
CA LYS A 180 18.93 -3.51 -7.90
C LYS A 180 18.70 -4.19 -9.25
N TYR A 181 19.72 -4.87 -9.78
CA TYR A 181 19.62 -5.55 -11.07
C TYR A 181 18.65 -6.74 -11.01
N THR A 182 18.76 -7.57 -9.96
CA THR A 182 17.84 -8.71 -9.79
C THR A 182 16.40 -8.26 -9.61
N TRP A 183 16.15 -7.16 -8.89
CA TRP A 183 14.82 -6.55 -8.79
C TRP A 183 14.30 -6.10 -10.15
N LYS A 184 15.09 -5.35 -10.93
CA LYS A 184 14.69 -4.91 -12.28
C LYS A 184 14.35 -6.10 -13.20
N ILE A 185 15.14 -7.17 -13.15
CA ILE A 185 14.90 -8.40 -13.94
C ILE A 185 13.60 -9.07 -13.48
N LYS A 186 13.42 -9.27 -12.16
CA LYS A 186 12.19 -9.85 -11.61
C LYS A 186 10.95 -9.04 -11.98
N LEU A 187 11.05 -7.72 -11.88
CA LEU A 187 10.00 -6.78 -12.23
C LEU A 187 9.64 -6.86 -13.72
N ALA A 188 10.64 -6.85 -14.60
CA ALA A 188 10.44 -6.99 -16.04
C ALA A 188 9.82 -8.34 -16.40
N TYR A 189 10.35 -9.44 -15.83
CA TYR A 189 9.82 -10.78 -16.02
C TYR A 189 8.36 -10.89 -15.58
N LYS A 190 8.02 -10.38 -14.38
CA LYS A 190 6.64 -10.40 -13.88
C LYS A 190 5.72 -9.54 -14.75
N LYS A 191 6.13 -8.33 -15.14
CA LYS A 191 5.35 -7.49 -16.08
C LYS A 191 5.07 -8.22 -17.40
N LEU A 192 6.06 -8.92 -17.95
CA LEU A 192 5.92 -9.72 -19.16
C LEU A 192 4.96 -10.91 -18.94
N LEU A 193 5.11 -11.65 -17.85
CA LEU A 193 4.23 -12.76 -17.50
C LEU A 193 2.76 -12.29 -17.40
N TYR A 194 2.50 -11.18 -16.72
CA TYR A 194 1.16 -10.60 -16.62
C TYR A 194 0.66 -9.95 -17.91
N TRP A 195 1.54 -9.74 -18.90
CA TRP A 195 1.14 -9.34 -20.24
C TRP A 195 0.63 -10.53 -21.06
N PHE A 196 1.16 -11.73 -20.82
CA PHE A 196 0.70 -12.96 -21.46
C PHE A 196 -0.50 -13.65 -20.75
N ARG A 197 -0.81 -13.22 -19.52
CA ARG A 197 -2.03 -13.62 -18.77
C ARG A 197 -3.18 -12.69 -19.06
#